data_AF-A0A7Y5QNZ3-F1
#
_entry.id   AF-A0A7Y5QNZ3-F1
#
_cell.length_a   1.000
_cell.length_b   1.000
_cell.length_c   1.000
_cell.angle_alpha   90.00
_cell.angle_beta   90.00
_cell.angle_gamma   90.00
#
_symmetry.space_group_name_H-M   'P 1'
#
loop_
_entity.id
_entity.type
_entity.pdbx_description
1 polymer ?
#
loop_
_entity_poly.entity_id
_entity_poly.type
_entity_poly.pdbx_seq_one_letter_code
_entity_poly.pdbx_strand_id
1 'polypeptide(L)'
;LGRRGRGPGELQTPGTAAISGDSILAVMDNGQRRVVLYDLRAGGYHGSFVLRGWLPTLRFSGGLLLAGMLQVDSGTAVARHTFAGERLSGEGVLPPVIRKHPMLHAGFGSVTFTELGDDVFAAFEVSQSLFRWQRGSRVAEEIPVPALRRKGVRPELFEEMLRDPSKVAALAWDRSVPTLLSVIGPRTLGLVTLDGHFEQATFVGTFSLTVIDLSRRRVCPDIAIPAPPDPLPRITLHGDTLVVLQQGEDARGQPMAQIRRFVVRAEGCDWRAIPRPSPEGAATPAAPGHAVWPSR
;
A
#
# COMPACT_ATOMS: atom_id res chain seq x y z
N LEU A 1 -4.06 -13.50 -21.11
CA LEU A 1 -4.88 -13.49 -19.87
C LEU A 1 -5.54 -12.13 -19.74
N GLY A 2 -6.82 -12.05 -19.38
CA GLY A 2 -7.51 -10.78 -19.09
C GLY A 2 -7.76 -9.89 -20.30
N ARG A 3 -8.85 -10.12 -21.05
CA ARG A 3 -9.31 -9.15 -22.07
C ARG A 3 -10.13 -8.03 -21.43
N ARG A 4 -10.27 -6.89 -22.11
CA ARG A 4 -11.14 -5.80 -21.66
C ARG A 4 -12.60 -6.28 -21.60
N GLY A 5 -13.27 -6.05 -20.48
CA GLY A 5 -14.70 -6.37 -20.34
C GLY A 5 -15.15 -6.55 -18.89
N ARG A 6 -16.29 -7.23 -18.69
CA ARG A 6 -16.93 -7.45 -17.38
C ARG A 6 -17.22 -8.92 -17.06
N GLY A 7 -17.12 -9.82 -18.04
CA GLY A 7 -17.37 -11.25 -17.89
C GLY A 7 -16.30 -11.99 -17.07
N PRO A 8 -16.44 -13.32 -16.93
CA PRO A 8 -15.44 -14.18 -16.30
C PRO A 8 -14.06 -14.02 -16.95
N GLY A 9 -13.03 -13.73 -16.15
CA GLY A 9 -11.66 -13.53 -16.64
C GLY A 9 -11.45 -12.24 -17.45
N GLU A 10 -12.42 -11.33 -17.49
CA GLU A 10 -12.27 -10.02 -18.11
C GLU A 10 -11.94 -8.94 -17.07
N LEU A 11 -11.23 -7.91 -17.49
CA LEU A 11 -10.78 -6.80 -16.65
C LEU A 11 -11.28 -5.47 -17.21
N GLN A 12 -11.83 -4.62 -16.36
CA GLN A 12 -12.24 -3.27 -16.76
C GLN A 12 -11.11 -2.27 -16.51
N THR A 13 -10.60 -2.22 -15.27
CA THR A 13 -9.53 -1.31 -14.85
C THR A 13 -8.54 -2.07 -13.97
N PRO A 14 -7.63 -2.87 -14.57
CA PRO A 14 -6.66 -3.64 -13.80
C PRO A 14 -5.75 -2.70 -12.99
N GLY A 15 -5.60 -3.01 -11.70
CA GLY A 15 -4.80 -2.26 -10.75
C GLY A 15 -3.55 -3.03 -10.35
N THR A 16 -3.56 -3.51 -9.11
CA THR A 16 -2.48 -4.33 -8.58
C THR A 16 -2.59 -5.79 -9.03
N ALA A 17 -1.46 -6.50 -8.98
CA ALA A 17 -1.42 -7.93 -9.20
C ALA A 17 -0.47 -8.60 -8.20
N ALA A 18 -0.77 -9.85 -7.87
CA ALA A 18 0.08 -10.72 -7.07
C ALA A 18 0.17 -12.09 -7.75
N ILE A 19 1.29 -12.78 -7.56
CA ILE A 19 1.50 -14.12 -8.11
C ILE A 19 1.86 -15.07 -6.96
N SER A 20 1.25 -16.25 -6.97
CA SER A 20 1.58 -17.37 -6.07
C SER A 20 2.38 -18.41 -6.86
N GLY A 21 3.71 -18.41 -6.66
CA GLY A 21 4.63 -19.29 -7.42
C GLY A 21 4.46 -19.14 -8.92
N ASP A 22 4.30 -20.26 -9.63
CA ASP A 22 4.06 -20.28 -11.08
C ASP A 22 2.62 -20.72 -11.43
N SER A 23 1.69 -20.66 -10.48
CA SER A 23 0.36 -21.27 -10.64
C SER A 23 -0.78 -20.26 -10.71
N ILE A 24 -0.83 -19.27 -9.83
CA ILE A 24 -1.98 -18.36 -9.73
C ILE A 24 -1.54 -16.91 -9.84
N LEU A 25 -2.19 -16.16 -10.74
CA LEU A 25 -2.12 -14.71 -10.82
C LEU A 25 -3.44 -14.12 -10.30
N ALA A 26 -3.36 -13.32 -9.23
CA ALA A 26 -4.46 -12.50 -8.75
C ALA A 26 -4.33 -11.08 -9.30
N VAL A 27 -5.39 -10.54 -9.88
CA VAL A 27 -5.45 -9.17 -10.39
C VAL A 27 -6.63 -8.45 -9.75
N MET A 28 -6.37 -7.31 -9.11
CA MET A 28 -7.44 -6.44 -8.67
C MET A 28 -8.01 -5.68 -9.89
N ASP A 29 -9.29 -5.89 -10.18
CA ASP A 29 -10.04 -5.05 -11.12
C ASP A 29 -10.73 -3.93 -10.35
N ASN A 30 -10.15 -2.73 -10.40
CA ASN A 30 -10.68 -1.55 -9.72
C ASN A 30 -12.04 -1.12 -10.27
N GLY A 31 -12.28 -1.34 -11.57
CA GLY A 31 -13.53 -0.95 -12.24
C GLY A 31 -14.72 -1.79 -11.77
N GLN A 32 -14.46 -3.05 -11.41
CA GLN A 32 -15.47 -3.99 -10.93
C GLN A 32 -15.39 -4.32 -9.45
N ARG A 33 -14.40 -3.77 -8.72
CA ARG A 33 -14.16 -3.99 -7.28
C ARG A 33 -14.09 -5.48 -6.92
N ARG A 34 -13.32 -6.23 -7.69
CA ARG A 34 -13.13 -7.68 -7.53
C ARG A 34 -11.69 -8.07 -7.75
N VAL A 35 -11.29 -9.18 -7.15
CA VAL A 35 -10.06 -9.89 -7.52
C VAL A 35 -10.42 -10.94 -8.55
N VAL A 36 -9.69 -10.97 -9.67
CA VAL A 36 -9.78 -12.01 -10.69
C VAL A 36 -8.54 -12.89 -10.57
N LEU A 37 -8.77 -14.20 -10.46
CA LEU A 37 -7.73 -15.22 -10.38
C LEU A 37 -7.58 -15.89 -11.74
N TYR A 38 -6.33 -16.05 -12.18
CA TYR A 38 -5.96 -16.78 -13.38
C TYR A 38 -5.05 -17.95 -13.00
N ASP A 39 -5.31 -19.11 -13.59
CA ASP A 39 -4.39 -20.24 -13.56
C ASP A 39 -3.38 -20.06 -14.69
N LEU A 40 -2.11 -19.85 -14.32
CA LEU A 40 -1.02 -19.62 -15.25
C LEU A 40 -0.59 -20.88 -15.99
N ARG A 41 -0.82 -22.07 -15.42
CA ARG A 41 -0.48 -23.36 -16.04
C ARG A 41 -1.54 -23.79 -17.04
N ALA A 42 -2.81 -23.65 -16.66
CA ALA A 42 -3.93 -23.91 -17.55
C ALA A 42 -4.16 -22.76 -18.56
N GLY A 43 -3.55 -21.59 -18.33
CA GLY A 43 -3.63 -20.43 -19.21
C GLY A 43 -4.99 -19.74 -19.23
N GLY A 44 -5.75 -19.81 -18.13
CA GLY A 44 -7.17 -19.48 -18.12
C GLY A 44 -7.67 -18.78 -16.86
N TYR A 45 -8.95 -18.38 -16.89
CA TYR A 45 -9.67 -17.89 -15.72
C TYR A 45 -9.85 -19.02 -14.71
N HIS A 46 -9.50 -18.77 -13.45
CA HIS A 46 -9.70 -19.69 -12.34
C HIS A 46 -10.95 -19.35 -11.52
N GLY A 47 -11.14 -18.06 -11.21
CA GLY A 47 -12.22 -17.61 -10.32
C GLY A 47 -12.17 -16.12 -10.07
N SER A 48 -13.18 -15.58 -9.38
CA SER A 48 -13.16 -14.19 -8.92
C SER A 48 -14.03 -14.01 -7.69
N PHE A 49 -13.72 -12.98 -6.91
CA PHE A 49 -14.51 -12.61 -5.74
C PHE A 49 -14.47 -11.11 -5.49
N VAL A 50 -15.52 -10.60 -4.86
CA VAL A 50 -15.64 -9.17 -4.55
C VAL A 50 -14.63 -8.80 -3.49
N LEU A 51 -13.90 -7.72 -3.74
CA LEU A 51 -12.99 -7.11 -2.78
C LEU A 51 -13.26 -5.61 -2.75
N ARG A 52 -13.92 -5.16 -1.68
CA ARG A 52 -14.35 -3.77 -1.53
C ARG A 52 -13.23 -2.95 -0.92
N GLY A 53 -12.41 -2.34 -1.75
CA GLY A 53 -11.37 -1.41 -1.32
C GLY A 53 -10.88 -0.61 -2.51
N TRP A 54 -10.26 0.53 -2.23
CA TRP A 54 -9.61 1.33 -3.27
C TRP A 54 -8.13 0.99 -3.30
N LEU A 55 -7.65 0.51 -4.45
CA LEU A 55 -6.24 0.17 -4.70
C LEU A 55 -5.61 -0.73 -3.62
N PRO A 56 -6.23 -1.87 -3.26
CA PRO A 56 -5.65 -2.77 -2.27
C PRO A 56 -4.27 -3.24 -2.74
N THR A 57 -3.30 -3.34 -1.83
CA THR A 57 -2.10 -4.13 -2.08
C THR A 57 -2.48 -5.60 -2.00
N LEU A 58 -2.08 -6.43 -2.98
CA LEU A 58 -2.30 -7.88 -2.95
C LEU A 58 -0.96 -8.60 -2.73
N ARG A 59 -0.96 -9.62 -1.87
CA ARG A 59 0.19 -10.51 -1.66
C ARG A 59 -0.27 -11.94 -1.39
N PHE A 60 0.51 -12.92 -1.80
CA PHE A 60 0.30 -14.31 -1.40
C PHE A 60 1.21 -14.67 -0.22
N SER A 61 0.66 -15.37 0.77
CA SER A 61 1.41 -15.82 1.94
C SER A 61 0.71 -17.00 2.60
N GLY A 62 1.46 -18.07 2.90
CA GLY A 62 0.93 -19.25 3.59
C GLY A 62 -0.30 -19.87 2.94
N GLY A 63 -0.39 -19.87 1.60
CA GLY A 63 -1.54 -20.38 0.85
C GLY A 63 -2.78 -19.46 0.86
N LEU A 64 -2.66 -18.23 1.36
CA LEU A 64 -3.72 -17.24 1.39
C LEU A 64 -3.41 -16.07 0.46
N LEU A 65 -4.47 -15.40 0.01
CA LEU A 65 -4.37 -14.05 -0.55
C LEU A 65 -4.59 -13.04 0.58
N LEU A 66 -3.58 -12.22 0.81
CA LEU A 66 -3.63 -11.08 1.71
C LEU A 66 -3.96 -9.82 0.88
N ALA A 67 -4.89 -9.02 1.37
CA ALA A 67 -5.28 -7.77 0.76
C ALA A 67 -5.22 -6.62 1.76
N GLY A 68 -4.43 -5.59 1.44
CA GLY A 68 -4.40 -4.36 2.21
C GLY A 68 -5.75 -3.64 2.04
N MET A 69 -6.51 -3.55 3.12
CA MET A 69 -7.87 -3.01 3.10
C MET A 69 -8.24 -2.47 4.49
N LEU A 70 -8.63 -1.19 4.55
CA LEU A 70 -9.12 -0.59 5.79
C LEU A 70 -10.53 -1.11 6.08
N GLN A 71 -10.66 -1.91 7.13
CA GLN A 71 -11.91 -2.56 7.54
C GLN A 71 -12.41 -1.91 8.83
N VAL A 72 -12.99 -0.72 8.69
CA VAL A 72 -13.50 0.13 9.78
C VAL A 72 -14.27 -0.67 10.83
N ASP A 73 -15.29 -1.44 10.42
CA ASP A 73 -16.17 -2.19 11.34
C ASP A 73 -15.41 -3.17 12.24
N SER A 74 -14.30 -3.71 11.74
CA SER A 74 -13.48 -4.69 12.45
C SER A 74 -12.22 -4.10 13.08
N GLY A 75 -11.92 -2.83 12.80
CA GLY A 75 -10.69 -2.17 13.25
C GLY A 75 -9.39 -2.69 12.63
N THR A 76 -9.43 -3.30 11.44
CA THR A 76 -8.26 -3.95 10.82
C THR A 76 -7.86 -3.36 9.48
N ALA A 77 -6.64 -3.67 9.02
CA ALA A 77 -6.04 -3.08 7.83
C ALA A 77 -5.61 -4.10 6.77
N VAL A 78 -5.61 -5.39 7.09
CA VAL A 78 -5.27 -6.46 6.16
C VAL A 78 -6.33 -7.54 6.22
N ALA A 79 -6.90 -7.89 5.07
CA ALA A 79 -7.87 -8.95 4.89
C ALA A 79 -7.20 -10.25 4.46
N ARG A 80 -7.68 -11.38 4.96
CA ARG A 80 -7.19 -12.72 4.61
C ARG A 80 -8.26 -13.47 3.84
N HIS A 81 -7.92 -13.91 2.63
CA HIS A 81 -8.83 -14.63 1.74
C HIS A 81 -8.25 -15.98 1.32
N THR A 82 -9.13 -16.99 1.21
CA THR A 82 -8.81 -18.22 0.48
C THR A 82 -8.82 -17.96 -1.03
N PHE A 83 -8.35 -18.92 -1.83
CA PHE A 83 -8.46 -18.84 -3.29
C PHE A 83 -9.89 -18.98 -3.80
N ALA A 84 -10.79 -19.56 -3.00
CA ALA A 84 -12.23 -19.53 -3.26
C ALA A 84 -12.86 -18.14 -3.00
N GLY A 85 -12.09 -17.19 -2.46
CA GLY A 85 -12.55 -15.84 -2.15
C GLY A 85 -13.23 -15.71 -0.78
N GLU A 86 -13.34 -16.81 -0.03
CA GLU A 86 -13.85 -16.79 1.34
C GLU A 86 -12.95 -15.91 2.19
N ARG A 87 -13.56 -14.89 2.82
CA ARG A 87 -12.85 -14.06 3.78
C ARG A 87 -12.78 -14.80 5.11
N LEU A 88 -11.56 -15.14 5.50
CA LEU A 88 -11.31 -15.86 6.75
C LEU A 88 -11.30 -14.91 7.95
N SER A 89 -10.58 -13.79 7.83
CA SER A 89 -10.38 -12.85 8.94
C SER A 89 -9.80 -11.51 8.45
N GLY A 90 -9.73 -10.55 9.37
CA GLY A 90 -8.92 -9.34 9.23
C GLY A 90 -7.89 -9.26 10.34
N GLU A 91 -6.75 -8.62 10.07
CA GLU A 91 -5.65 -8.42 11.02
C GLU A 91 -5.02 -7.03 10.96
N GLY A 92 -4.21 -6.73 11.98
CA GLY A 92 -3.58 -5.44 12.16
C GLY A 92 -4.50 -4.41 12.80
N VAL A 93 -4.14 -3.15 12.62
CA VAL A 93 -4.83 -2.01 13.22
C VAL A 93 -5.09 -0.93 12.18
N LEU A 94 -6.12 -0.12 12.41
CA LEU A 94 -6.31 1.14 11.70
C LEU A 94 -5.43 2.23 12.31
N PRO A 95 -4.86 3.14 11.49
CA PRO A 95 -4.11 4.27 12.00
C PRO A 95 -5.04 5.19 12.84
N PRO A 96 -4.52 5.90 13.86
CA PRO A 96 -5.33 6.69 14.78
C PRO A 96 -6.32 7.64 14.11
N VAL A 97 -5.91 8.31 13.02
CA VAL A 97 -6.76 9.26 12.29
C VAL A 97 -7.98 8.59 11.65
N ILE A 98 -7.87 7.34 11.15
CA ILE A 98 -9.01 6.59 10.61
C ILE A 98 -9.92 6.11 11.74
N ARG A 99 -9.35 5.69 12.89
CA ARG A 99 -10.17 5.31 14.05
C ARG A 99 -11.00 6.49 14.56
N LYS A 100 -10.38 7.68 14.61
CA LYS A 100 -11.05 8.92 15.02
C LYS A 100 -12.05 9.40 13.97
N HIS A 101 -11.73 9.24 12.69
CA HIS A 101 -12.56 9.69 11.57
C HIS A 101 -12.75 8.59 10.53
N PRO A 102 -13.64 7.61 10.81
CA PRO A 102 -13.83 6.44 9.95
C PRO A 102 -14.11 6.75 8.49
N MET A 103 -14.84 7.82 8.20
CA MET A 103 -15.22 8.20 6.84
C MET A 103 -14.04 8.51 5.90
N LEU A 104 -12.87 8.84 6.45
CA LEU A 104 -11.66 9.08 5.65
C LEU A 104 -11.23 7.87 4.82
N HIS A 105 -11.58 6.63 5.24
CA HIS A 105 -11.22 5.43 4.49
C HIS A 105 -11.82 5.40 3.07
N ALA A 106 -12.90 6.14 2.81
CA ALA A 106 -13.55 6.19 1.50
C ALA A 106 -12.72 6.96 0.46
N GLY A 107 -11.96 7.97 0.89
CA GLY A 107 -11.11 8.81 0.04
C GLY A 107 -9.60 8.62 0.27
N PHE A 108 -9.20 7.96 1.34
CA PHE A 108 -7.80 7.78 1.74
C PHE A 108 -7.57 6.35 2.25
N GLY A 109 -7.99 5.40 1.42
CA GLY A 109 -8.04 3.98 1.75
C GLY A 109 -6.74 3.21 1.47
N SER A 110 -5.71 3.86 0.92
CA SER A 110 -4.52 3.15 0.48
C SER A 110 -3.70 2.64 1.66
N VAL A 111 -3.39 1.35 1.60
CA VAL A 111 -2.49 0.64 2.51
C VAL A 111 -1.61 -0.28 1.70
N THR A 112 -0.31 -0.21 1.98
CA THR A 112 0.68 -1.18 1.50
C THR A 112 1.31 -1.89 2.68
N PHE A 113 1.58 -3.17 2.52
CA PHE A 113 2.09 -4.00 3.60
C PHE A 113 3.10 -5.02 3.07
N THR A 114 3.90 -5.56 3.97
CA THR A 114 4.81 -6.68 3.72
C THR A 114 4.94 -7.53 4.99
N GLU A 115 5.47 -8.73 4.85
CA GLU A 115 5.68 -9.65 5.95
C GLU A 115 7.17 -9.98 6.06
N LEU A 116 7.68 -10.01 7.29
CA LEU A 116 9.04 -10.40 7.62
C LEU A 116 9.00 -11.36 8.81
N GLY A 117 9.04 -12.66 8.53
CA GLY A 117 8.77 -13.68 9.54
C GLY A 117 7.32 -13.63 10.00
N ASP A 118 7.10 -13.55 11.30
CA ASP A 118 5.76 -13.41 11.90
C ASP A 118 5.27 -11.96 12.02
N ASP A 119 6.12 -10.99 11.69
CA ASP A 119 5.75 -9.58 11.71
C ASP A 119 5.14 -9.15 10.38
N VAL A 120 4.05 -8.40 10.47
CA VAL A 120 3.43 -7.66 9.38
C VAL A 120 3.78 -6.18 9.56
N PHE A 121 4.27 -5.57 8.50
CA PHE A 121 4.53 -4.14 8.44
C PHE A 121 3.57 -3.49 7.46
N ALA A 122 3.00 -2.35 7.80
CA ALA A 122 2.14 -1.59 6.90
C ALA A 122 2.38 -0.08 6.96
N ALA A 123 2.25 0.55 5.80
CA ALA A 123 2.23 2.00 5.65
C ALA A 123 0.86 2.43 5.14
N PHE A 124 0.34 3.51 5.71
CA PHE A 124 -0.98 4.05 5.42
C PHE A 124 -0.87 5.41 4.77
N GLU A 125 -1.74 5.68 3.83
CA GLU A 125 -1.84 6.98 3.16
C GLU A 125 -2.03 8.18 4.09
N VAL A 126 -2.63 7.92 5.25
CA VAL A 126 -2.97 8.95 6.25
C VAL A 126 -2.04 8.98 7.44
N SER A 127 -0.88 8.32 7.37
CA SER A 127 0.11 8.32 8.44
C SER A 127 1.55 8.46 7.93
N GLN A 128 2.37 9.17 8.70
CA GLN A 128 3.81 9.30 8.48
C GLN A 128 4.62 8.19 9.20
N SER A 129 3.94 7.13 9.62
CA SER A 129 4.55 6.03 10.37
C SER A 129 4.36 4.70 9.67
N LEU A 130 5.30 3.79 9.93
CA LEU A 130 5.17 2.38 9.64
C LEU A 130 4.55 1.70 10.87
N PHE A 131 3.57 0.83 10.66
CA PHE A 131 2.94 0.06 11.72
C PHE A 131 3.45 -1.37 11.64
N ARG A 132 3.90 -1.90 12.77
CA ARG A 132 4.36 -3.28 12.90
C ARG A 132 3.49 -4.03 13.88
N TRP A 133 2.97 -5.18 13.49
CA TRP A 133 2.26 -6.09 14.40
C TRP A 133 2.62 -7.54 14.09
N GLN A 134 2.50 -8.42 15.08
CA GLN A 134 2.59 -9.86 14.84
C GLN A 134 1.32 -10.36 14.15
N ARG A 135 1.44 -11.35 13.27
CA ARG A 135 0.29 -11.95 12.56
C ARG A 135 -0.83 -12.33 13.54
N GLY A 136 -2.06 -11.97 13.20
CA GLY A 136 -3.24 -12.14 14.05
C GLY A 136 -3.39 -11.16 15.22
N SER A 137 -2.36 -10.36 15.54
CA SER A 137 -2.43 -9.33 16.58
C SER A 137 -3.35 -8.16 16.18
N ARG A 138 -3.94 -7.53 17.21
CA ARG A 138 -4.71 -6.28 17.12
C ARG A 138 -3.99 -5.09 17.78
N VAL A 139 -2.71 -5.26 18.08
CA VAL A 139 -1.84 -4.21 18.62
C VAL A 139 -0.66 -4.05 17.67
N ALA A 140 -0.30 -2.80 17.38
CA ALA A 140 0.84 -2.48 16.55
C ALA A 140 1.79 -1.50 17.25
N GLU A 141 3.08 -1.71 17.03
CA GLU A 141 4.11 -0.70 17.24
C GLU A 141 4.04 0.33 16.11
N GLU A 142 3.99 1.60 16.46
CA GLU A 142 4.13 2.70 15.50
C GLU A 142 5.61 3.11 15.42
N ILE A 143 6.16 3.09 14.21
CA ILE A 143 7.56 3.35 13.90
C ILE A 143 7.60 4.62 13.03
N PRO A 144 8.04 5.77 13.56
CA PRO A 144 8.09 7.00 12.79
C PRO A 144 9.01 6.87 11.57
N VAL A 145 8.55 7.31 10.41
CA VAL A 145 9.35 7.35 9.17
C VAL A 145 9.44 8.80 8.71
N PRO A 146 10.50 9.57 9.03
CA PRO A 146 10.60 10.98 8.65
C PRO A 146 10.52 11.18 7.13
N ALA A 147 9.92 12.30 6.72
CA ALA A 147 10.03 12.86 5.38
C ALA A 147 10.96 14.07 5.45
N LEU A 148 12.06 14.04 4.69
CA LEU A 148 13.03 15.13 4.59
C LEU A 148 12.94 15.87 3.25
N ARG A 149 12.56 15.16 2.18
CA ARG A 149 12.47 15.72 0.82
C ARG A 149 11.10 15.56 0.19
N ARG A 150 10.41 14.46 0.48
CA ARG A 150 9.04 14.24 0.00
C ARG A 150 8.04 15.04 0.82
N LYS A 151 6.81 15.21 0.31
CA LYS A 151 5.71 15.96 0.97
C LYS A 151 5.43 15.48 2.40
N GLY A 152 5.57 14.18 2.66
CA GLY A 152 5.20 13.57 3.93
C GLY A 152 3.69 13.46 4.10
N VAL A 153 3.22 13.28 5.33
CA VAL A 153 1.80 13.21 5.68
C VAL A 153 1.58 14.10 6.89
N ARG A 154 0.59 14.99 6.78
CA ARG A 154 0.16 15.93 7.82
C ARG A 154 -1.25 15.56 8.29
N PRO A 155 -1.40 14.78 9.38
CA PRO A 155 -2.69 14.32 9.88
C PRO A 155 -3.73 15.43 10.07
N GLU A 156 -3.27 16.61 10.47
CA GLU A 156 -4.08 17.82 10.68
C GLU A 156 -4.83 18.29 9.42
N LEU A 157 -4.27 18.06 8.22
CA LEU A 157 -4.94 18.43 6.96
C LEU A 157 -6.17 17.55 6.69
N PHE A 158 -6.20 16.30 7.15
CA PHE A 158 -7.39 15.47 7.02
C PHE A 158 -8.51 15.96 7.92
N GLU A 159 -8.18 16.40 9.13
CA GLU A 159 -9.17 17.02 10.00
C GLU A 159 -9.68 18.34 9.42
N GLU A 160 -8.80 19.13 8.80
CA GLU A 160 -9.17 20.35 8.10
C GLU A 160 -10.14 20.07 6.93
N MET A 161 -9.85 19.07 6.09
CA MET A 161 -10.75 18.64 5.00
C MET A 161 -12.12 18.19 5.51
N LEU A 162 -12.19 17.54 6.68
CA LEU A 162 -13.46 17.13 7.28
C LEU A 162 -14.27 18.31 7.80
N ARG A 163 -13.61 19.36 8.30
CA ARG A 163 -14.26 20.59 8.77
C ARG A 163 -14.70 21.48 7.60
N ASP A 164 -13.92 21.52 6.54
CA ASP A 164 -14.16 22.33 5.35
C ASP A 164 -14.02 21.50 4.06
N PRO A 165 -15.11 20.90 3.57
CA PRO A 165 -15.10 20.09 2.36
C PRO A 165 -14.65 20.83 1.10
N SER A 166 -14.71 22.17 1.07
CA SER A 166 -14.24 22.96 -0.08
C SER A 166 -12.73 22.84 -0.29
N LYS A 167 -11.98 22.49 0.75
CA LYS A 167 -10.53 22.31 0.71
C LYS A 167 -10.10 20.93 0.21
N VAL A 168 -11.02 19.98 0.06
CA VAL A 168 -10.69 18.61 -0.37
C VAL A 168 -9.92 18.62 -1.68
N ALA A 169 -10.34 19.38 -2.69
CA ALA A 169 -9.64 19.41 -3.98
C ALA A 169 -8.18 19.90 -3.87
N ALA A 170 -7.93 20.89 -3.00
CA ALA A 170 -6.60 21.46 -2.81
C ALA A 170 -5.69 20.57 -1.95
N LEU A 171 -6.24 19.90 -0.93
CA LEU A 171 -5.47 19.14 0.06
C LEU A 171 -5.42 17.63 -0.24
N ALA A 172 -6.29 17.11 -1.10
CA ALA A 172 -6.36 15.69 -1.43
C ALA A 172 -5.12 15.13 -2.13
N TRP A 173 -4.14 15.96 -2.49
CA TRP A 173 -2.85 15.52 -3.06
C TRP A 173 -1.64 16.09 -2.33
N ASP A 174 -1.87 16.72 -1.18
CA ASP A 174 -0.82 17.34 -0.36
C ASP A 174 -0.24 16.33 0.64
N ARG A 175 0.16 15.17 0.12
CA ARG A 175 0.79 14.08 0.87
C ARG A 175 1.60 13.15 -0.02
N SER A 176 2.50 12.41 0.60
CA SER A 176 3.15 11.23 0.01
C SER A 176 2.25 10.00 0.17
N VAL A 177 1.84 9.38 -0.94
CA VAL A 177 1.03 8.15 -0.92
C VAL A 177 1.96 6.94 -0.91
N PRO A 178 1.85 5.99 0.04
CA PRO A 178 2.62 4.77 -0.01
C PRO A 178 2.13 3.89 -1.15
N THR A 179 3.04 3.48 -2.03
CA THR A 179 2.71 2.70 -3.25
C THR A 179 3.24 1.28 -3.19
N LEU A 180 4.31 1.05 -2.42
CA LEU A 180 4.91 -0.26 -2.24
C LEU A 180 5.69 -0.30 -0.92
N LEU A 181 5.50 -1.35 -0.16
CA LEU A 181 6.39 -1.73 0.95
C LEU A 181 6.86 -3.15 0.71
N SER A 182 8.17 -3.40 0.78
CA SER A 182 8.76 -4.73 0.54
C SER A 182 9.93 -5.01 1.47
N VAL A 183 10.17 -6.29 1.76
CA VAL A 183 11.42 -6.75 2.37
C VAL A 183 12.52 -6.71 1.32
N ILE A 184 13.60 -5.99 1.60
CA ILE A 184 14.75 -5.86 0.70
C ILE A 184 16.03 -6.48 1.27
N GLY A 185 15.99 -6.97 2.51
CA GLY A 185 17.07 -7.69 3.17
C GLY A 185 16.59 -8.33 4.47
N PRO A 186 17.44 -9.08 5.20
CA PRO A 186 17.01 -9.89 6.35
C PRO A 186 16.29 -9.11 7.46
N ARG A 187 16.63 -7.82 7.62
CA ARG A 187 16.01 -6.90 8.59
C ARG A 187 15.87 -5.50 8.01
N THR A 188 15.64 -5.44 6.70
CA THR A 188 15.61 -4.19 5.95
C THR A 188 14.37 -4.13 5.08
N LEU A 189 13.64 -3.03 5.19
CA LEU A 189 12.45 -2.76 4.38
C LEU A 189 12.74 -1.62 3.41
N GLY A 190 12.10 -1.68 2.23
CA GLY A 190 12.02 -0.57 1.29
C GLY A 190 10.58 -0.08 1.22
N LEU A 191 10.36 1.21 1.50
CA LEU A 191 9.08 1.89 1.35
C LEU A 191 9.17 2.86 0.17
N VAL A 192 8.35 2.65 -0.86
CA VAL A 192 8.20 3.56 -1.99
C VAL A 192 6.96 4.41 -1.80
N THR A 193 7.13 5.72 -1.92
CA THR A 193 6.05 6.71 -1.86
C THR A 193 5.97 7.52 -3.15
N LEU A 194 4.76 7.98 -3.47
CA LEU A 194 4.47 8.87 -4.60
C LEU A 194 4.00 10.23 -4.08
N ASP A 195 4.70 11.28 -4.50
CA ASP A 195 4.23 12.65 -4.38
C ASP A 195 3.56 13.04 -5.69
N GLY A 196 2.24 12.83 -5.75
CA GLY A 196 1.44 13.09 -6.95
C GLY A 196 0.70 14.42 -6.90
N HIS A 197 0.31 14.91 -8.07
CA HIS A 197 -0.61 16.03 -8.28
C HIS A 197 -1.22 15.95 -9.68
N PHE A 198 -2.24 16.77 -9.95
CA PHE A 198 -2.79 16.92 -11.29
C PHE A 198 -2.13 18.09 -12.01
N GLU A 199 -1.62 17.85 -13.20
CA GLU A 199 -1.28 18.88 -14.18
C GLU A 199 -2.35 18.86 -15.26
N GLN A 200 -3.23 19.88 -15.24
CA GLN A 200 -4.47 19.89 -16.02
C GLN A 200 -5.35 18.66 -15.69
N ALA A 201 -5.44 17.69 -16.61
CA ALA A 201 -6.21 16.46 -16.44
C ALA A 201 -5.32 15.22 -16.22
N THR A 202 -4.00 15.38 -16.22
CA THR A 202 -3.04 14.28 -16.11
C THR A 202 -2.52 14.18 -14.69
N PHE A 203 -2.56 12.98 -14.11
CA PHE A 203 -2.00 12.73 -12.79
C PHE A 203 -0.52 12.37 -12.93
N VAL A 204 0.34 13.26 -12.44
CA VAL A 204 1.80 13.13 -12.51
C VAL A 204 2.39 13.00 -11.11
N GLY A 205 3.63 12.57 -10.98
CA GLY A 205 4.28 12.59 -9.67
C GLY A 205 5.68 12.02 -9.61
N THR A 206 6.33 12.23 -8.46
CA THR A 206 7.69 11.77 -8.22
C THR A 206 7.71 10.65 -7.19
N PHE A 207 8.57 9.66 -7.43
CA PHE A 207 8.71 8.52 -6.53
C PHE A 207 9.96 8.65 -5.66
N SER A 208 9.81 8.31 -4.40
CA SER A 208 10.90 8.28 -3.42
C SER A 208 10.97 6.90 -2.75
N LEU A 209 12.17 6.41 -2.51
CA LEU A 209 12.47 5.21 -1.74
C LEU A 209 13.01 5.60 -0.36
N THR A 210 12.40 5.06 0.69
CA THR A 210 12.95 5.07 2.04
C THR A 210 13.42 3.67 2.41
N VAL A 211 14.69 3.54 2.82
CA VAL A 211 15.23 2.28 3.33
C VAL A 211 15.19 2.29 4.86
N ILE A 212 14.65 1.23 5.46
CA ILE A 212 14.42 1.12 6.90
C ILE A 212 15.24 -0.06 7.43
N ASP A 213 16.23 0.22 8.28
CA ASP A 213 17.04 -0.78 8.98
C ASP A 213 16.45 -1.03 10.37
N LEU A 214 15.74 -2.14 10.50
CA LEU A 214 15.02 -2.51 11.72
C LEU A 214 15.97 -2.90 12.85
N SER A 215 17.16 -3.42 12.53
CA SER A 215 18.13 -3.87 13.53
C SER A 215 18.75 -2.69 14.26
N ARG A 216 19.12 -1.66 13.50
CA ARG A 216 19.76 -0.45 14.03
C ARG A 216 18.76 0.67 14.31
N ARG A 217 17.45 0.42 14.11
CA ARG A 217 16.36 1.40 14.23
C ARG A 217 16.72 2.74 13.59
N ARG A 218 16.99 2.72 12.29
CA ARG A 218 17.36 3.92 11.52
C ARG A 218 16.75 3.86 10.13
N VAL A 219 16.57 5.03 9.52
CA VAL A 219 16.07 5.17 8.16
C VAL A 219 17.04 5.94 7.29
N CYS A 220 17.05 5.60 6.02
CA CYS A 220 17.64 6.36 4.94
C CYS A 220 16.48 6.92 4.10
N PRO A 221 16.01 8.14 4.40
CA PRO A 221 14.76 8.65 3.85
C PRO A 221 14.95 9.26 2.46
N ASP A 222 13.89 9.14 1.66
CA ASP A 222 13.65 9.93 0.45
C ASP A 222 14.81 9.93 -0.58
N ILE A 223 15.26 8.73 -0.93
CA ILE A 223 16.10 8.51 -2.11
C ILE A 223 15.22 8.69 -3.35
N ALA A 224 15.52 9.66 -4.20
CA ALA A 224 14.77 9.86 -5.44
C ALA A 224 14.89 8.64 -6.36
N ILE A 225 13.76 8.14 -6.85
CA ILE A 225 13.74 7.09 -7.87
C ILE A 225 13.77 7.78 -9.24
N PRO A 226 14.78 7.51 -10.09
CA PRO A 226 14.91 8.19 -11.39
C PRO A 226 13.90 7.62 -12.38
N ALA A 227 12.67 8.12 -12.34
CA ALA A 227 11.58 7.76 -13.25
C ALA A 227 10.86 9.02 -13.76
N PRO A 228 10.29 8.98 -14.97
CA PRO A 228 9.52 10.10 -15.47
C PRO A 228 8.27 10.31 -14.61
N PRO A 229 7.80 11.57 -14.49
CA PRO A 229 6.60 11.86 -13.71
C PRO A 229 5.31 11.48 -14.43
N ASP A 230 5.36 11.29 -15.76
CA ASP A 230 4.23 10.93 -16.62
C ASP A 230 4.71 10.13 -17.87
N PRO A 231 3.99 9.09 -18.30
CA PRO A 231 2.99 8.37 -17.52
C PRO A 231 3.61 7.74 -16.26
N LEU A 232 2.82 7.62 -15.19
CA LEU A 232 3.32 7.08 -13.94
C LEU A 232 3.88 5.65 -14.14
N PRO A 233 5.16 5.41 -13.79
CA PRO A 233 5.74 4.08 -13.89
C PRO A 233 5.07 3.09 -12.94
N ARG A 234 5.19 1.80 -13.26
CA ARG A 234 4.96 0.72 -12.30
C ARG A 234 6.27 0.38 -11.60
N ILE A 235 6.24 0.32 -10.29
CA ILE A 235 7.42 0.08 -9.45
C ILE A 235 7.22 -1.18 -8.62
N THR A 236 8.24 -2.04 -8.56
CA THR A 236 8.28 -3.18 -7.65
C THR A 236 9.68 -3.36 -7.06
N LEU A 237 9.77 -4.12 -5.96
CA LEU A 237 10.99 -4.43 -5.23
C LEU A 237 11.04 -5.94 -4.98
N HIS A 238 12.13 -6.56 -5.37
CA HIS A 238 12.42 -7.97 -5.07
C HIS A 238 13.85 -8.08 -4.52
N GLY A 239 13.96 -8.45 -3.24
CA GLY A 239 15.23 -8.33 -2.54
C GLY A 239 15.74 -6.88 -2.62
N ASP A 240 17.02 -6.71 -2.92
CA ASP A 240 17.64 -5.41 -3.09
C ASP A 240 17.40 -4.77 -4.47
N THR A 241 16.62 -5.40 -5.37
CA THR A 241 16.45 -4.90 -6.73
C THR A 241 15.13 -4.15 -6.89
N LEU A 242 15.23 -2.85 -7.21
CA LEU A 242 14.12 -2.00 -7.63
C LEU A 242 13.93 -2.13 -9.14
N VAL A 243 12.71 -2.46 -9.55
CA VAL A 243 12.34 -2.52 -10.97
C VAL A 243 11.31 -1.43 -11.27
N VAL A 244 11.59 -0.66 -12.31
CA VAL A 244 10.73 0.42 -12.79
C VAL A 244 10.33 0.09 -14.23
N LEU A 245 9.05 -0.15 -14.44
CA LEU A 245 8.44 -0.33 -15.76
C LEU A 245 7.80 0.98 -16.19
N GLN A 246 8.31 1.54 -17.28
CA GLN A 246 7.82 2.76 -17.91
C GLN A 246 7.14 2.41 -19.22
N GLN A 247 6.06 3.12 -19.53
CA GLN A 247 5.42 3.09 -20.84
C GLN A 247 5.65 4.45 -21.48
N GLY A 248 5.82 4.50 -22.79
CA GLY A 248 6.07 5.75 -23.51
C GLY A 248 6.06 5.51 -25.01
N GLU A 249 6.70 6.40 -25.75
CA GLU A 249 6.83 6.32 -27.20
C GLU A 249 8.31 6.37 -27.61
N ASP A 250 8.67 5.69 -28.69
CA ASP A 250 9.99 5.82 -29.32
C ASP A 250 10.14 7.12 -30.12
N ALA A 251 11.32 7.34 -30.70
CA ALA A 251 11.59 8.52 -31.53
C ALA A 251 10.69 8.60 -32.79
N ARG A 252 9.91 7.55 -33.10
CA ARG A 252 8.95 7.46 -34.21
C ARG A 252 7.49 7.50 -33.72
N GLY A 253 7.26 7.77 -32.43
CA GLY A 253 5.91 7.79 -31.83
C GLY A 253 5.29 6.41 -31.62
N GLN A 254 6.08 5.32 -31.68
CA GLN A 254 5.54 3.97 -31.45
C GLN A 254 5.50 3.63 -29.96
N PRO A 255 4.40 3.05 -29.44
CA PRO A 255 4.33 2.65 -28.04
C PRO A 255 5.48 1.71 -27.66
N MET A 256 6.18 2.05 -26.59
CA MET A 256 7.26 1.25 -26.04
C MET A 256 7.06 1.00 -24.55
N ALA A 257 7.68 -0.07 -24.04
CA ALA A 257 7.83 -0.32 -22.62
C ALA A 257 9.32 -0.44 -22.28
N GLN A 258 9.78 0.33 -21.30
CA GLN A 258 11.16 0.27 -20.81
C GLN A 258 11.17 -0.31 -19.40
N ILE A 259 12.02 -1.31 -19.17
CA ILE A 259 12.29 -1.86 -17.84
C ILE A 259 13.66 -1.38 -17.40
N ARG A 260 13.70 -0.65 -16.29
CA ARG A 260 14.92 -0.21 -15.62
C ARG A 260 15.07 -0.96 -14.31
N ARG A 261 16.29 -1.38 -14.01
CA ARG A 261 16.64 -2.13 -12.79
C ARG A 261 17.69 -1.35 -12.02
N PHE A 262 17.50 -1.22 -10.72
CA PHE A 262 18.44 -0.57 -9.82
C PHE A 262 18.71 -1.48 -8.64
N VAL A 263 19.97 -1.59 -8.24
CA VAL A 263 20.34 -2.24 -6.98
C VAL A 263 20.25 -1.19 -5.88
N VAL A 264 19.44 -1.46 -4.86
CA VAL A 264 19.26 -0.60 -3.69
C VAL A 264 20.49 -0.75 -2.80
N ARG A 265 21.34 0.27 -2.85
CA ARG A 265 22.55 0.40 -2.06
C ARG A 265 22.38 1.58 -1.11
N ALA A 266 22.53 1.32 0.18
CA ALA A 266 22.37 2.33 1.23
C ALA A 266 23.71 2.88 1.75
N GLU A 267 24.81 2.50 1.08
CA GLU A 267 26.13 3.09 1.25
C GLU A 267 26.08 4.58 0.92
N GLY A 268 26.63 5.42 1.80
CA GLY A 268 26.62 6.88 1.63
C GLY A 268 25.30 7.56 1.99
N CYS A 269 24.31 6.82 2.52
CA CYS A 269 23.09 7.46 2.98
C CYS A 269 23.26 8.21 4.31
N ASP A 270 22.59 9.35 4.42
CA ASP A 270 22.42 10.11 5.66
C ASP A 270 21.37 9.45 6.56
N TRP A 271 21.82 8.45 7.32
CA TRP A 271 20.97 7.67 8.21
C TRP A 271 20.44 8.50 9.37
N ARG A 272 19.12 8.47 9.58
CA ARG A 272 18.44 9.10 10.72
C ARG A 272 17.96 8.04 11.70
N ALA A 273 18.20 8.26 12.98
CA ALA A 273 17.70 7.38 14.03
C ALA A 273 16.16 7.42 14.07
N ILE A 274 15.55 6.26 14.26
CA ILE A 274 14.11 6.13 14.54
C ILE A 274 13.95 6.24 16.06
N PRO A 275 13.19 7.23 16.56
CA PRO A 275 12.91 7.34 17.98
C PRO A 275 12.32 6.04 18.53
N ARG A 276 12.70 5.70 19.76
CA ARG A 276 11.96 4.66 20.49
C ARG A 276 10.62 5.26 20.94
N PRO A 277 9.52 4.49 20.90
CA PRO A 277 8.30 4.94 21.53
C PRO A 277 8.60 5.29 23.00
N SER A 278 8.18 6.47 23.43
CA SER A 278 8.28 6.83 24.85
C SER A 278 7.42 5.83 25.65
N PRO A 279 7.89 5.32 26.80
CA PRO A 279 7.10 4.40 27.63
C PRO A 279 5.71 4.97 27.99
N GLU A 280 5.61 6.30 28.11
CA GLU A 280 4.38 7.02 28.46
C GLU A 280 3.34 7.07 27.32
N GLY A 281 3.74 6.74 26.08
CA GLY A 281 2.87 6.75 24.90
C GLY A 281 2.36 5.37 24.48
N ALA A 282 2.69 4.30 25.22
CA ALA A 282 2.13 2.98 24.95
C ALA A 282 0.60 3.05 25.20
N ALA A 283 -0.17 3.19 24.13
CA ALA A 283 -1.62 3.27 24.21
C ALA A 283 -2.14 2.06 24.99
N THR A 284 -2.75 2.32 26.15
CA THR A 284 -3.51 1.31 26.88
C THR A 284 -4.45 0.65 25.87
N PRO A 285 -4.42 -0.69 25.72
CA PRO A 285 -5.29 -1.37 24.78
C PRO A 285 -6.73 -0.91 25.07
N ALA A 286 -7.38 -0.32 24.06
CA ALA A 286 -8.75 0.11 24.19
C ALA A 286 -9.57 -1.10 24.65
N ALA A 287 -10.24 -0.98 25.80
CA ALA A 287 -11.12 -2.03 26.29
C ALA A 287 -12.09 -2.41 25.16
N PRO A 288 -12.39 -3.71 24.95
CA PRO A 288 -13.30 -4.14 23.90
C PRO A 288 -14.64 -3.41 24.08
N GLY A 289 -14.89 -2.42 23.24
CA GLY A 289 -16.14 -1.67 23.27
C GLY A 289 -17.28 -2.60 22.92
N HIS A 290 -18.21 -2.81 23.84
CA HIS A 290 -19.47 -3.47 23.53
C HIS A 290 -20.19 -2.64 22.48
N ALA A 291 -20.24 -3.15 21.24
CA ALA A 291 -21.04 -2.56 20.18
C ALA A 291 -22.51 -2.65 20.57
N VAL A 292 -23.06 -1.53 21.04
CA VAL A 292 -24.51 -1.36 21.23
C VAL A 292 -25.10 -1.17 19.84
N TRP A 293 -25.75 -2.22 19.33
CA TRP A 293 -26.55 -2.12 18.12
C TRP A 293 -27.85 -1.38 18.44
N PRO A 294 -28.28 -0.38 17.64
CA PRO A 294 -29.60 0.19 17.81
C PRO A 294 -30.65 -0.85 17.43
N SER A 295 -31.56 -1.13 18.36
CA SER A 295 -32.80 -1.87 18.09
C SER A 295 -33.63 -1.08 17.07
N ARG A 296 -34.13 -1.79 16.05
CA ARG A 296 -35.08 -1.26 15.06
C ARG A 296 -36.42 -0.91 15.69
#